data_AF-A0A2N5YMS0-F1
#
_entry.id   AF-A0A2N5YMS0-F1
#
_cell.length_a   1.000
_cell.length_b   1.000
_cell.length_c   1.000
_cell.angle_alpha   90.00
_cell.angle_beta   90.00
_cell.angle_gamma   90.00
#
_symmetry.space_group_name_H-M   'P 1'
#
loop_
_entity.id
_entity.type
_entity.pdbx_description
1 polymer ?
#
loop_
_entity_poly.entity_id
_entity_poly.type
_entity_poly.pdbx_seq_one_letter_code
_entity_poly.pdbx_strand_id
1 'polypeptide(L)'
;MDTIYIFESIKINKRFFRMKINCKDYDSIISNITAAFYGVNVKINDLLLFMESDFVKLSKDIRNYYEQVKIVSDGSRQVSDKILDGGGVEFFKILKQSNDRVSEIKTFCNELYSFLHQGLDDIQHNTKNLHTKFNKLAIFTEESGNTEFANAYRDLSEKLNNVQSEITEITDHIEKVKTMVIDELIQKIDALNGQIQLQEFEHERALDNAKYLDEKVINCIDNIEKLIINIQYHDIIRQKMEHIAAANEDTVDNLQRFSSTLEHSDELECKKYMAILPMVAKIHRNKIEYSKDECEQALNSIMSELKQILEDTTYLSVFRIDFYNYLFY
;
A
#
# COMPACT_ATOMS: atom_id res chain seq x y z
N MET A 1 -16.76 -41.28 -69.95
CA MET A 1 -17.28 -39.89 -69.84
C MET A 1 -17.45 -39.65 -68.36
N ASP A 2 -16.72 -38.70 -67.78
CA ASP A 2 -17.17 -37.85 -66.67
C ASP A 2 -16.06 -36.84 -66.35
N THR A 3 -16.38 -35.56 -66.56
CA THR A 3 -15.50 -34.40 -66.42
C THR A 3 -15.99 -33.62 -65.20
N ILE A 4 -15.17 -33.49 -64.16
CA ILE A 4 -15.50 -32.65 -62.99
C ILE A 4 -14.82 -31.29 -63.17
N TYR A 5 -15.63 -30.23 -63.15
CA TYR A 5 -15.22 -28.83 -63.27
C TYR A 5 -14.95 -28.23 -61.89
N ILE A 6 -13.77 -27.64 -61.68
CA ILE A 6 -13.52 -26.72 -60.55
C ILE A 6 -13.87 -25.31 -61.06
N PHE A 7 -14.85 -24.68 -60.42
CA PHE A 7 -15.26 -23.31 -60.72
C PHE A 7 -14.40 -22.33 -59.91
N GLU A 8 -13.48 -21.65 -60.58
CA GLU A 8 -13.11 -20.28 -60.22
C GLU A 8 -13.64 -19.34 -61.29
N SER A 9 -14.48 -18.41 -60.86
CA SER A 9 -15.11 -17.39 -61.69
C SER A 9 -14.11 -16.29 -62.06
N ILE A 10 -13.42 -16.46 -63.19
CA ILE A 10 -12.85 -15.34 -63.96
C ILE A 10 -13.30 -15.48 -65.41
N LYS A 11 -14.31 -14.69 -65.79
CA LYS A 11 -14.73 -14.52 -67.19
C LYS A 11 -13.62 -13.77 -67.92
N ILE A 12 -12.86 -14.46 -68.78
CA ILE A 12 -12.36 -13.97 -70.09
C ILE A 12 -11.91 -15.19 -70.91
N ASN A 13 -12.50 -15.31 -72.12
CA ASN A 13 -12.14 -16.17 -73.25
C ASN A 13 -11.98 -17.69 -73.08
N LYS A 14 -12.94 -18.42 -73.69
CA LYS A 14 -12.96 -19.86 -73.94
C LYS A 14 -11.79 -20.28 -74.86
N ARG A 15 -10.60 -20.49 -74.30
CA ARG A 15 -9.64 -21.49 -74.75
C ARG A 15 -9.35 -22.38 -73.55
N PHE A 16 -9.85 -23.62 -73.60
CA PHE A 16 -9.45 -24.66 -72.65
C PHE A 16 -7.97 -24.96 -72.86
N PHE A 17 -7.12 -24.27 -72.11
CA PHE A 17 -5.77 -24.75 -71.89
C PHE A 17 -5.89 -25.99 -70.99
N ARG A 18 -5.88 -27.18 -71.61
CA ARG A 18 -5.45 -28.39 -70.90
C ARG A 18 -3.96 -28.21 -70.61
N MET A 19 -3.64 -27.54 -69.51
CA MET A 19 -2.30 -27.65 -68.94
C MET A 19 -2.16 -29.10 -68.47
N LYS A 20 -1.44 -29.91 -69.26
CA LYS A 20 -0.82 -31.12 -68.74
C LYS A 20 0.22 -30.64 -67.72
N ILE A 21 -0.17 -30.64 -66.45
CA ILE A 21 0.80 -30.51 -65.35
C ILE A 21 1.67 -31.75 -65.46
N ASN A 22 2.95 -31.56 -65.79
CA ASN A 22 3.89 -32.65 -65.95
C ASN A 22 4.31 -33.11 -64.54
N CYS A 23 4.68 -34.38 -64.32
CA CYS A 23 5.09 -34.83 -62.97
C CYS A 23 6.21 -33.97 -62.36
N LYS A 24 7.08 -33.39 -63.20
CA LYS A 24 8.14 -32.44 -62.80
C LYS A 24 7.61 -31.15 -62.16
N ASP A 25 6.39 -30.72 -62.50
CA ASP A 25 5.77 -29.54 -61.90
C ASP A 25 5.30 -29.83 -60.47
N TYR A 26 4.90 -31.08 -60.19
CA TYR A 26 4.49 -31.51 -58.84
C TYR A 26 5.66 -31.61 -57.87
N ASP A 27 6.82 -32.11 -58.32
CA ASP A 27 8.03 -32.16 -57.48
C ASP A 27 8.49 -30.76 -57.05
N SER A 28 8.47 -29.79 -57.97
CA SER A 28 8.79 -28.40 -57.66
C SER A 28 7.80 -27.79 -56.65
N ILE A 29 6.50 -28.05 -56.82
CA ILE A 29 5.46 -27.58 -55.90
C ILE A 29 5.64 -28.21 -54.51
N ILE A 30 5.87 -29.53 -54.43
CA ILE A 30 6.08 -30.22 -53.16
C ILE A 30 7.34 -29.69 -52.48
N SER A 31 8.45 -29.56 -53.21
CA SER A 31 9.70 -29.03 -52.67
C SER A 31 9.50 -27.65 -52.05
N ASN A 32 8.77 -26.75 -52.73
CA ASN A 32 8.49 -25.42 -52.21
C ASN A 32 7.61 -25.44 -50.95
N ILE A 33 6.62 -26.32 -50.90
CA ILE A 33 5.71 -26.43 -49.75
C ILE A 33 6.42 -27.09 -48.56
N THR A 34 7.20 -28.15 -48.79
CA THR A 34 8.05 -28.78 -47.78
C THR A 34 9.02 -27.76 -47.19
N ALA A 35 9.68 -26.94 -48.02
CA ALA A 35 10.55 -25.87 -47.54
C ALA A 35 9.80 -24.83 -46.69
N ALA A 36 8.55 -24.51 -47.05
CA ALA A 36 7.71 -23.59 -46.28
C ALA A 36 7.35 -24.16 -44.90
N PHE A 37 6.90 -25.41 -44.82
CA PHE A 37 6.60 -26.07 -43.54
C PHE A 37 7.84 -26.24 -42.67
N TYR A 38 8.99 -26.59 -43.26
CA TYR A 38 10.26 -26.66 -42.55
C TYR A 38 10.65 -25.28 -41.98
N GLY A 39 10.51 -24.21 -42.79
CA GLY A 39 10.74 -22.84 -42.33
C GLY A 39 9.81 -22.40 -41.19
N VAL A 40 8.57 -22.92 -41.14
CA VAL A 40 7.66 -22.71 -40.01
C VAL A 40 8.15 -23.46 -38.77
N ASN A 41 8.59 -24.70 -38.90
CA ASN A 41 9.11 -25.48 -37.77
C ASN A 41 10.36 -24.89 -37.15
N VAL A 42 11.29 -24.36 -37.96
CA VAL A 42 12.46 -23.61 -37.44
C VAL A 42 12.00 -22.45 -36.55
N LYS A 43 11.03 -21.65 -37.01
CA LYS A 43 10.50 -20.52 -36.23
C LYS A 43 9.75 -20.94 -34.97
N ILE A 44 9.00 -22.05 -35.01
CA ILE A 44 8.34 -22.58 -33.81
C ILE A 44 9.40 -23.05 -32.81
N ASN A 45 10.45 -23.72 -33.26
CA ASN A 45 11.54 -24.17 -32.39
C ASN A 45 12.31 -23.00 -31.77
N ASP A 46 12.59 -21.94 -32.53
CA ASP A 46 13.22 -20.72 -31.97
C ASP A 46 12.36 -20.11 -30.86
N LEU A 47 11.03 -20.07 -31.06
CA LEU A 47 10.09 -19.62 -30.04
C LEU A 47 10.09 -20.54 -28.81
N LEU A 48 10.06 -21.86 -29.01
CA LEU A 48 10.10 -22.86 -27.92
C LEU A 48 11.36 -22.70 -27.05
N LEU A 49 12.52 -22.49 -27.66
CA LEU A 49 13.79 -22.26 -26.94
C LEU A 49 13.77 -20.98 -26.10
N PHE A 50 13.20 -19.90 -26.65
CA PHE A 50 13.01 -18.66 -25.91
C PHE A 50 12.07 -18.88 -24.71
N MET A 51 10.95 -19.56 -24.94
CA MET A 51 9.97 -19.86 -23.90
C MET A 51 10.55 -20.76 -22.79
N GLU A 52 11.37 -21.75 -23.14
CA GLU A 52 11.96 -22.67 -22.16
C GLU A 52 13.00 -21.98 -21.27
N SER A 53 13.90 -21.18 -21.84
CA SER A 53 14.97 -20.54 -21.08
C SER A 53 14.48 -19.41 -20.16
N ASP A 54 13.64 -18.52 -20.68
CA ASP A 54 13.24 -17.31 -19.94
C ASP A 54 12.12 -17.58 -18.93
N PHE A 55 11.12 -18.41 -19.24
CA PHE A 55 10.02 -18.67 -18.31
C PHE A 55 10.42 -19.58 -17.15
N VAL A 56 11.33 -20.53 -17.36
CA VAL A 56 11.85 -21.36 -16.26
C VAL A 56 12.62 -20.50 -15.26
N LYS A 57 13.46 -19.59 -15.77
CA LYS A 57 14.19 -18.65 -14.93
C LYS A 57 13.23 -17.70 -14.20
N LEU A 58 12.29 -17.10 -14.93
CA LEU A 58 11.27 -16.20 -14.37
C LEU A 58 10.42 -16.89 -13.30
N SER A 59 10.01 -18.14 -13.52
CA SER A 59 9.24 -18.93 -12.55
C SER A 59 10.03 -19.15 -11.25
N LYS A 60 11.33 -19.48 -11.37
CA LYS A 60 12.21 -19.63 -10.21
C LYS A 60 12.36 -18.32 -9.45
N ASP A 61 12.59 -17.21 -10.17
CA ASP A 61 12.78 -15.89 -9.56
C ASP A 61 11.50 -15.42 -8.85
N ILE A 62 10.32 -15.68 -9.41
CA ILE A 62 9.03 -15.35 -8.79
C ILE A 62 8.75 -16.19 -7.55
N ARG A 63 9.08 -17.49 -7.54
CA ARG A 63 8.94 -18.32 -6.33
C ARG A 63 9.84 -17.84 -5.20
N ASN A 64 11.10 -17.51 -5.52
CA ASN A 64 12.01 -16.93 -4.53
C ASN A 64 11.45 -15.59 -4.01
N TYR A 65 10.92 -14.76 -4.90
CA TYR A 65 10.31 -13.49 -4.51
C TYR A 65 9.07 -13.69 -3.62
N TYR A 66 8.20 -14.65 -3.94
CA TYR A 66 7.06 -15.04 -3.09
C TYR A 66 7.51 -15.39 -1.67
N GLU A 67 8.56 -16.20 -1.52
CA GLU A 67 9.10 -16.55 -0.20
C GLU A 67 9.56 -15.32 0.58
N GLN A 68 10.19 -14.34 -0.09
CA GLN A 68 10.60 -13.08 0.54
C GLN A 68 9.40 -12.23 0.97
N VAL A 69 8.40 -12.08 0.10
CA VAL A 69 7.17 -11.34 0.42
C VAL A 69 6.41 -12.00 1.57
N LYS A 70 6.41 -13.33 1.63
CA LYS A 70 5.80 -14.08 2.74
C LYS A 70 6.50 -13.81 4.06
N ILE A 71 7.83 -13.74 4.10
CA ILE A 71 8.56 -13.36 5.32
C ILE A 71 8.18 -11.94 5.77
N VAL A 72 8.08 -10.99 4.81
CA VAL A 72 7.63 -9.62 5.09
C VAL A 72 6.20 -9.61 5.63
N SER A 73 5.33 -10.46 5.07
CA SER A 73 3.94 -10.61 5.51
C SER A 73 3.83 -11.13 6.94
N ASP A 74 4.57 -12.19 7.26
CA ASP A 74 4.57 -12.75 8.61
C ASP A 74 5.12 -11.74 9.62
N GLY A 75 6.15 -10.96 9.23
CA GLY A 75 6.69 -9.87 10.04
C GLY A 75 5.70 -8.71 10.22
N SER A 76 5.03 -8.28 9.14
CA SER A 76 3.95 -7.28 9.15
C SER A 76 2.87 -7.68 10.15
N ARG A 77 2.39 -8.91 10.05
CA ARG A 77 1.33 -9.42 10.89
C ARG A 77 1.72 -9.43 12.36
N GLN A 78 2.94 -9.83 12.69
CA GLN A 78 3.44 -9.76 14.08
C GLN A 78 3.52 -8.32 14.61
N VAL A 79 3.86 -7.37 13.74
CA VAL A 79 3.88 -5.94 14.08
C VAL A 79 2.47 -5.41 14.28
N SER A 80 1.55 -5.69 13.35
CA SER A 80 0.12 -5.37 13.45
C SER A 80 -0.48 -5.96 14.73
N ASP A 81 -0.23 -7.24 14.99
CA ASP A 81 -0.70 -7.93 16.20
C ASP A 81 -0.19 -7.24 17.47
N LYS A 82 1.06 -6.76 17.50
CA LYS A 82 1.60 -6.03 18.66
C LYS A 82 1.01 -4.63 18.83
N ILE A 83 0.73 -3.93 17.73
CA ILE A 83 0.05 -2.63 17.77
C ILE A 83 -1.40 -2.81 18.25
N LEU A 84 -2.05 -3.89 17.81
CA LEU A 84 -3.44 -4.21 18.10
C LEU A 84 -3.62 -4.97 19.42
N ASP A 85 -2.55 -5.50 20.01
CA ASP A 85 -2.62 -6.26 21.25
C ASP A 85 -3.19 -5.37 22.37
N GLY A 86 -4.05 -5.97 23.20
CA GLY A 86 -4.88 -5.23 24.15
C GLY A 86 -4.09 -4.40 25.17
N GLY A 87 -2.79 -4.68 25.34
CA GLY A 87 -1.89 -3.91 26.19
C GLY A 87 -1.67 -2.47 25.71
N GLY A 88 -1.56 -2.24 24.40
CA GLY A 88 -1.42 -0.89 23.83
C GLY A 88 -2.71 -0.10 23.98
N VAL A 89 -3.84 -0.70 23.58
CA VAL A 89 -5.17 -0.07 23.65
C VAL A 89 -5.54 0.29 25.10
N GLU A 90 -5.31 -0.61 26.07
CA GLU A 90 -5.59 -0.32 27.48
C GLU A 90 -4.62 0.72 28.05
N PHE A 91 -3.35 0.71 27.63
CA PHE A 91 -2.38 1.75 28.00
C PHE A 91 -2.81 3.14 27.50
N PHE A 92 -3.25 3.27 26.25
CA PHE A 92 -3.74 4.55 25.70
C PHE A 92 -5.03 5.02 26.36
N LYS A 93 -5.93 4.09 26.73
CA LYS A 93 -7.11 4.41 27.52
C LYS A 93 -6.74 4.92 28.92
N ILE A 94 -5.74 4.32 29.57
CA ILE A 94 -5.21 4.80 30.85
C ILE A 94 -4.55 6.17 30.69
N LEU A 95 -3.80 6.39 29.60
CA LEU A 95 -3.20 7.69 29.27
C LEU A 95 -4.25 8.77 29.11
N LYS A 96 -5.31 8.52 28.33
CA LYS A 96 -6.43 9.45 28.15
C LYS A 96 -7.11 9.81 29.47
N GLN A 97 -7.40 8.81 30.29
CA GLN A 97 -7.95 9.03 31.64
C GLN A 97 -6.99 9.83 32.53
N SER A 98 -5.67 9.61 32.37
CA SER A 98 -4.65 10.36 33.11
C SER A 98 -4.60 11.82 32.64
N ASN A 99 -4.72 12.08 31.34
CA ASN A 99 -4.79 13.43 30.75
C ASN A 99 -6.03 14.21 31.24
N ASP A 100 -7.19 13.55 31.29
CA ASP A 100 -8.42 14.15 31.82
C ASP A 100 -8.24 14.57 33.29
N ARG A 101 -7.68 13.68 34.13
CA ARG A 101 -7.38 13.97 35.55
C ARG A 101 -6.37 15.09 35.72
N VAL A 102 -5.34 15.14 34.87
CA VAL A 102 -4.33 16.19 34.90
C VAL A 102 -4.96 17.56 34.57
N SER A 103 -5.91 17.59 33.64
CA SER A 103 -6.68 18.80 33.30
C SER A 103 -7.62 19.25 34.44
N GLU A 104 -8.21 18.30 35.16
CA GLU A 104 -9.00 18.58 36.37
C GLU A 104 -8.13 19.19 37.49
N ILE A 105 -6.94 18.63 37.73
CA ILE A 105 -5.98 19.16 38.73
C ILE A 105 -5.57 20.59 38.36
N LYS A 106 -5.26 20.86 37.09
CA LYS A 106 -4.94 22.21 36.61
C LYS A 106 -6.09 23.19 36.89
N THR A 107 -7.33 22.79 36.61
CA THR A 107 -8.53 23.60 36.88
C THR A 107 -8.65 23.89 38.38
N PHE A 108 -8.54 22.87 39.22
CA PHE A 108 -8.61 23.00 40.67
C PHE A 108 -7.53 23.95 41.24
N CYS A 109 -6.28 23.84 40.77
CA CYS A 109 -5.20 24.73 41.22
C CYS A 109 -5.49 26.21 40.89
N ASN A 110 -6.04 26.49 39.70
CA ASN A 110 -6.42 27.84 39.30
C ASN A 110 -7.58 28.38 40.14
N GLU A 111 -8.59 27.55 40.40
CA GLU A 111 -9.74 27.91 41.24
C GLU A 111 -9.31 28.20 42.68
N LEU A 112 -8.45 27.36 43.26
CA LEU A 112 -7.92 27.55 44.61
C LEU A 112 -7.14 28.86 44.74
N TYR A 113 -6.27 29.17 43.77
CA TYR A 113 -5.54 30.44 43.75
C TYR A 113 -6.49 31.64 43.67
N SER A 114 -7.45 31.60 42.75
CA SER A 114 -8.45 32.66 42.60
C SER A 114 -9.23 32.91 43.89
N PHE A 115 -9.68 31.84 44.55
CA PHE A 115 -10.38 31.91 45.83
C PHE A 115 -9.54 32.55 46.94
N LEU A 116 -8.27 32.11 47.09
CA LEU A 116 -7.36 32.65 48.09
C LEU A 116 -7.05 34.13 47.84
N HIS A 117 -6.83 34.50 46.59
CA HIS A 117 -6.50 35.86 46.22
C HIS A 117 -7.68 36.81 46.45
N GLN A 118 -8.90 36.39 46.09
CA GLN A 118 -10.12 37.15 46.36
C GLN A 118 -10.34 37.37 47.86
N GLY A 119 -10.18 36.32 48.67
CA GLY A 119 -10.32 36.42 50.12
C GLY A 119 -9.31 37.40 50.75
N LEU A 120 -8.07 37.41 50.25
CA LEU A 120 -7.07 38.39 50.66
C LEU A 120 -7.42 39.82 50.26
N ASP A 121 -7.89 40.02 49.03
CA ASP A 121 -8.29 41.34 48.54
C ASP A 121 -9.43 41.92 49.38
N ASP A 122 -10.39 41.09 49.78
CA ASP A 122 -11.49 41.46 50.68
C ASP A 122 -10.97 41.86 52.06
N ILE A 123 -10.03 41.10 52.63
CA ILE A 123 -9.39 41.40 53.92
C ILE A 123 -8.59 42.71 53.84
N GLN A 124 -7.80 42.91 52.78
CA GLN A 124 -7.05 44.14 52.55
C GLN A 124 -7.97 45.35 52.40
N HIS A 125 -9.06 45.21 51.64
CA HIS A 125 -10.05 46.25 51.46
C HIS A 125 -10.71 46.64 52.78
N ASN A 126 -11.14 45.65 53.57
CA ASN A 126 -11.77 45.87 54.87
C ASN A 126 -10.80 46.51 55.88
N THR A 127 -9.54 46.10 55.90
CA THR A 127 -8.51 46.66 56.78
C THR A 127 -8.20 48.12 56.41
N LYS A 128 -8.06 48.44 55.12
CA LYS A 128 -7.91 49.82 54.62
C LYS A 128 -9.12 50.69 54.97
N ASN A 129 -10.33 50.16 54.83
CA ASN A 129 -11.56 50.85 55.20
C ASN A 129 -11.62 51.14 56.71
N LEU A 130 -11.25 50.18 57.55
CA LEU A 130 -11.14 50.37 58.99
C LEU A 130 -10.09 51.42 59.33
N HIS A 131 -8.90 51.34 58.75
CA HIS A 131 -7.83 52.33 58.93
C HIS A 131 -8.32 53.75 58.59
N THR A 132 -9.01 53.90 57.46
CA THR A 132 -9.58 55.19 57.03
C THR A 132 -10.63 55.71 58.00
N LYS A 133 -11.53 54.83 58.49
CA LYS A 133 -12.55 55.21 59.49
C LYS A 133 -11.90 55.61 60.83
N PHE A 134 -10.89 54.88 61.27
CA PHE A 134 -10.16 55.19 62.50
C PHE A 134 -9.39 56.51 62.39
N ASN A 135 -8.69 56.76 61.29
CA ASN A 135 -7.99 58.03 61.07
C ASN A 135 -8.94 59.23 61.08
N LYS A 136 -10.16 59.08 60.53
CA LYS A 136 -11.19 60.13 60.62
C LYS A 136 -11.61 60.39 62.07
N LEU A 137 -11.77 59.35 62.89
CA LEU A 137 -12.11 59.48 64.33
C LEU A 137 -10.97 60.13 65.14
N ALA A 138 -9.72 59.91 64.77
CA ALA A 138 -8.55 60.52 65.39
C ALA A 138 -8.58 62.05 65.29
N ILE A 139 -8.89 62.56 64.08
CA ILE A 139 -9.00 63.99 63.80
C ILE A 139 -10.05 64.64 64.70
N PHE A 140 -11.20 63.98 64.91
CA PHE A 140 -12.26 64.48 65.81
C PHE A 140 -11.88 64.48 67.29
N THR A 141 -10.89 63.69 67.71
CA THR A 141 -10.56 63.47 69.12
C THR A 141 -9.32 64.23 69.58
N GLU A 142 -8.39 64.55 68.68
CA GLU A 142 -7.34 65.56 68.93
C GLU A 142 -7.93 66.93 69.27
N GLU A 143 -9.08 67.28 68.70
CA GLU A 143 -9.83 68.51 69.02
C GLU A 143 -10.46 68.52 70.44
N SER A 144 -10.61 67.35 71.07
CA SER A 144 -11.35 67.19 72.34
C SER A 144 -10.47 67.19 73.61
N GLY A 145 -9.15 67.07 73.47
CA GLY A 145 -8.19 67.08 74.60
C GLY A 145 -8.22 65.86 75.54
N ASN A 146 -8.91 64.77 75.17
CA ASN A 146 -9.05 63.59 76.03
C ASN A 146 -7.85 62.62 75.89
N THR A 147 -6.97 62.62 76.88
CA THR A 147 -5.72 61.82 76.91
C THR A 147 -5.93 60.32 77.02
N GLU A 148 -7.00 59.85 77.67
CA GLU A 148 -7.30 58.42 77.79
C GLU A 148 -7.75 57.84 76.45
N PHE A 149 -8.55 58.61 75.70
CA PHE A 149 -8.95 58.26 74.33
C PHE A 149 -7.75 58.26 73.37
N ALA A 150 -6.85 59.25 73.47
CA ALA A 150 -5.65 59.32 72.64
C ALA A 150 -4.72 58.10 72.83
N ASN A 151 -4.60 57.59 74.07
CA ASN A 151 -3.81 56.39 74.37
C ASN A 151 -4.46 55.13 73.78
N ALA A 152 -5.78 54.98 73.91
CA ALA A 152 -6.52 53.86 73.31
C ALA A 152 -6.46 53.89 71.77
N TYR A 153 -6.54 55.08 71.17
CA TYR A 153 -6.37 55.26 69.73
C TYR A 153 -4.98 54.82 69.24
N ARG A 154 -3.92 55.22 69.97
CA ARG A 154 -2.55 54.84 69.63
C ARG A 154 -2.34 53.32 69.67
N ASP A 155 -2.82 52.65 70.73
CA ASP A 155 -2.74 51.18 70.87
C ASP A 155 -3.50 50.46 69.74
N LEU A 156 -4.68 50.96 69.38
CA LEU A 156 -5.47 50.38 68.30
C LEU A 156 -4.86 50.62 66.92
N SER A 157 -4.28 51.81 66.68
CA SER A 157 -3.55 52.13 65.45
C SER A 157 -2.33 51.24 65.27
N GLU A 158 -1.58 51.00 66.34
CA GLU A 158 -0.45 50.06 66.36
C GLU A 158 -0.89 48.63 66.03
N LYS A 159 -1.95 48.14 66.68
CA LYS A 159 -2.55 46.82 66.37
C LYS A 159 -3.01 46.72 64.92
N LEU A 160 -3.62 47.78 64.38
CA LEU A 160 -4.11 47.77 63.00
C LEU A 160 -2.97 47.81 61.99
N ASN A 161 -1.87 48.50 62.30
CA ASN A 161 -0.65 48.46 61.50
C ASN A 161 0.02 47.08 61.54
N ASN A 162 0.02 46.41 62.69
CA ASN A 162 0.52 45.04 62.81
C ASN A 162 -0.32 44.07 61.96
N VAL A 163 -1.65 44.17 62.02
CA VAL A 163 -2.56 43.38 61.16
C VAL A 163 -2.30 43.67 59.67
N GLN A 164 -2.10 44.93 59.30
CA GLN A 164 -1.77 45.30 57.92
C GLN A 164 -0.44 44.68 57.46
N SER A 165 0.57 44.66 58.33
CA SER A 165 1.86 44.03 58.08
C SER A 165 1.72 42.50 57.89
N GLU A 166 0.96 41.85 58.77
CA GLU A 166 0.68 40.40 58.67
C GLU A 166 -0.07 40.07 57.37
N ILE A 167 -1.06 40.88 56.98
CA ILE A 167 -1.77 40.70 55.71
C ILE A 167 -0.82 40.82 54.52
N THR A 168 0.08 41.80 54.54
CA THR A 168 1.10 41.95 53.47
C THR A 168 2.01 40.73 53.42
N GLU A 169 2.49 40.24 54.56
CA GLU A 169 3.34 39.05 54.62
C GLU A 169 2.62 37.78 54.13
N ILE A 170 1.35 37.59 54.48
CA ILE A 170 0.53 36.47 53.97
C ILE A 170 0.32 36.61 52.45
N THR A 171 0.11 37.83 51.96
CA THR A 171 -0.03 38.10 50.52
C THR A 171 1.24 37.70 49.76
N ASP A 172 2.40 38.11 50.26
CA ASP A 172 3.70 37.75 49.68
C ASP A 172 3.94 36.23 49.70
N HIS A 173 3.52 35.54 50.77
CA HIS A 173 3.60 34.08 50.83
C HIS A 173 2.68 33.40 49.80
N ILE A 174 1.45 33.89 49.62
CA ILE A 174 0.52 33.35 48.62
C ILE A 174 1.07 33.54 47.20
N GLU A 175 1.65 34.70 46.90
CA GLU A 175 2.25 34.94 45.57
C GLU A 175 3.49 34.08 45.31
N LYS A 176 4.30 33.81 46.35
CA LYS A 176 5.39 32.82 46.26
C LYS A 176 4.86 31.41 46.03
N VAL A 177 3.80 30.99 46.71
CA VAL A 177 3.17 29.67 46.49
C VAL A 177 2.65 29.56 45.06
N LYS A 178 2.01 30.60 44.53
CA LYS A 178 1.57 30.63 43.14
C LYS A 178 2.72 30.44 42.16
N THR A 179 3.73 31.30 42.25
CA THR A 179 4.84 31.30 41.29
C THR A 179 5.73 30.08 41.39
N MET A 180 6.05 29.61 42.60
CA MET A 180 6.95 28.48 42.79
C MET A 180 6.25 27.12 42.68
N VAL A 181 5.00 27.02 43.11
CA VAL A 181 4.32 25.72 43.20
C VAL A 181 3.26 25.59 42.11
N ILE A 182 2.35 26.55 42.00
CA ILE A 182 1.21 26.44 41.08
C ILE A 182 1.70 26.56 39.62
N ASP A 183 2.45 27.60 39.29
CA ASP A 183 2.91 27.84 37.92
C ASP A 183 3.89 26.75 37.46
N GLU A 184 4.82 26.30 38.33
CA GLU A 184 5.74 25.20 38.01
C GLU A 184 4.97 23.88 37.78
N LEU A 185 3.97 23.59 38.62
CA LEU A 185 3.15 22.40 38.49
C LEU A 185 2.30 22.45 37.20
N ILE A 186 1.72 23.61 36.86
CA ILE A 186 1.00 23.83 35.61
C ILE A 186 1.93 23.62 34.40
N GLN A 187 3.15 24.15 34.43
CA GLN A 187 4.11 23.94 33.33
C GLN A 187 4.47 22.47 33.14
N LYS A 188 4.70 21.72 34.23
CA LYS A 188 4.96 20.28 34.17
C LYS A 188 3.75 19.51 33.65
N ILE A 189 2.55 19.90 34.07
CA ILE A 189 1.28 19.36 33.57
C ILE A 189 1.16 19.59 32.07
N ASP A 190 1.41 20.81 31.59
CA ASP A 190 1.29 21.14 30.17
C ASP A 190 2.32 20.38 29.32
N ALA A 191 3.56 20.23 29.82
CA ALA A 191 4.59 19.42 29.17
C ALA A 191 4.18 17.94 29.09
N LEU A 192 3.63 17.39 30.17
CA LEU A 192 3.14 16.01 30.21
C LEU A 192 1.98 15.81 29.24
N ASN A 193 1.00 16.73 29.23
CA ASN A 193 -0.13 16.67 28.31
C ASN A 193 0.32 16.73 26.84
N GLY A 194 1.30 17.57 26.52
CA GLY A 194 1.89 17.61 25.17
C GLY A 194 2.54 16.28 24.76
N GLN A 195 3.23 15.61 25.68
CA GLN A 195 3.81 14.28 25.44
C GLN A 195 2.74 13.20 25.24
N ILE A 196 1.68 13.22 26.06
CA ILE A 196 0.56 12.27 25.93
C ILE A 196 -0.12 12.43 24.57
N GLN A 197 -0.44 13.66 24.17
CA GLN A 197 -1.08 13.94 22.88
C GLN A 197 -0.22 13.50 21.69
N LEU A 198 1.09 13.71 21.76
CA LEU A 198 2.01 13.25 20.72
C LEU A 198 2.00 11.72 20.60
N GLN A 199 2.02 11.01 21.74
CA GLN A 199 1.97 9.55 21.74
C GLN A 199 0.63 9.01 21.23
N GLU A 200 -0.49 9.65 21.56
CA GLU A 200 -1.81 9.30 21.02
C GLU A 200 -1.84 9.44 19.49
N PHE A 201 -1.35 10.57 18.96
CA PHE A 201 -1.31 10.82 17.52
C PHE A 201 -0.43 9.80 16.78
N GLU A 202 0.78 9.53 17.28
CA GLU A 202 1.68 8.57 16.64
C GLU A 202 1.11 7.13 16.70
N HIS A 203 0.39 6.77 17.76
CA HIS A 203 -0.27 5.47 17.85
C HIS A 203 -1.45 5.32 16.87
N GLU A 204 -2.31 6.33 16.74
CA GLU A 204 -3.39 6.31 15.73
C GLU A 204 -2.79 6.18 14.31
N ARG A 205 -1.74 6.95 14.03
CA ARG A 205 -1.02 6.86 12.76
C ARG A 205 -0.44 5.46 12.54
N ALA A 206 0.14 4.84 13.56
CA ALA A 206 0.67 3.47 13.49
C ALA A 206 -0.43 2.43 13.26
N LEU A 207 -1.61 2.60 13.86
CA LEU A 207 -2.78 1.74 13.64
C LEU A 207 -3.29 1.77 12.20
N ASP A 208 -3.45 2.97 11.64
CA ASP A 208 -3.89 3.13 10.25
C ASP A 208 -2.86 2.58 9.26
N ASN A 209 -1.58 2.87 9.53
CA ASN A 209 -0.46 2.32 8.79
C ASN A 209 -0.44 0.78 8.82
N ALA A 210 -0.63 0.17 9.99
CA ALA A 210 -0.64 -1.29 10.14
C ALA A 210 -1.75 -1.95 9.31
N LYS A 211 -2.98 -1.40 9.34
CA LYS A 211 -4.10 -1.91 8.53
C LYS A 211 -3.79 -1.83 7.04
N TYR A 212 -3.26 -0.69 6.60
CA TYR A 212 -2.96 -0.47 5.19
C TYR A 212 -1.79 -1.34 4.70
N LEU A 213 -0.79 -1.58 5.56
CA LEU A 213 0.29 -2.52 5.30
C LEU A 213 -0.25 -3.94 5.08
N ASP A 214 -1.10 -4.44 5.97
CA ASP A 214 -1.68 -5.77 5.84
C ASP A 214 -2.46 -5.92 4.53
N GLU A 215 -3.26 -4.91 4.15
CA GLU A 215 -3.97 -4.90 2.86
C GLU A 215 -3.00 -5.01 1.68
N LYS A 216 -1.93 -4.21 1.67
CA LYS A 216 -0.95 -4.19 0.58
C LYS A 216 -0.13 -5.47 0.47
N VAL A 217 0.24 -6.04 1.60
CA VAL A 217 0.92 -7.32 1.66
C VAL A 217 0.04 -8.45 1.11
N ILE A 218 -1.24 -8.50 1.50
CA ILE A 218 -2.19 -9.49 1.00
C ILE A 218 -2.36 -9.36 -0.52
N ASN A 219 -2.56 -8.14 -1.02
CA ASN A 219 -2.68 -7.88 -2.46
C ASN A 219 -1.43 -8.32 -3.22
N CYS A 220 -0.23 -8.06 -2.69
CA CYS A 220 1.02 -8.49 -3.31
C CYS A 220 1.11 -10.01 -3.40
N ILE A 221 0.76 -10.73 -2.33
CA ILE A 221 0.71 -12.20 -2.31
C ILE A 221 -0.27 -12.73 -3.36
N ASP A 222 -1.50 -12.22 -3.38
CA ASP A 222 -2.54 -12.64 -4.32
C ASP A 222 -2.10 -12.42 -5.79
N ASN A 223 -1.44 -11.29 -6.08
CA ASN A 223 -0.95 -10.98 -7.43
C ASN A 223 0.21 -11.90 -7.83
N ILE A 224 1.10 -12.26 -6.90
CA ILE A 224 2.16 -13.26 -7.16
C ILE A 224 1.54 -14.64 -7.41
N GLU A 225 0.50 -15.03 -6.67
CA GLU A 225 -0.18 -16.31 -6.90
C GLU A 225 -0.85 -16.35 -8.28
N LYS A 226 -1.53 -15.28 -8.69
CA LYS A 226 -2.06 -15.14 -10.06
C LYS A 226 -0.95 -15.22 -11.11
N LEU A 227 0.19 -14.57 -10.86
CA LEU A 227 1.34 -14.59 -11.75
C LEU A 227 1.90 -16.01 -11.90
N ILE A 228 1.98 -16.79 -10.82
CA ILE A 228 2.39 -18.20 -10.85
C ILE A 228 1.41 -19.00 -11.74
N ILE A 229 0.10 -18.82 -11.57
CA ILE A 229 -0.92 -19.49 -12.40
C ILE A 229 -0.74 -19.11 -13.88
N ASN A 230 -0.53 -17.83 -14.18
CA ASN A 230 -0.35 -17.35 -15.56
C ASN A 230 0.92 -17.92 -16.21
N ILE A 231 2.00 -18.08 -15.44
CA ILE A 231 3.23 -18.74 -15.92
C ILE A 231 2.99 -20.23 -16.17
N GLN A 232 2.22 -20.91 -15.32
CA GLN A 232 1.82 -22.30 -15.57
C GLN A 232 0.94 -22.43 -16.83
N TYR A 233 0.08 -21.44 -17.11
CA TYR A 233 -0.68 -21.40 -18.36
C TYR A 233 0.23 -21.29 -19.58
N HIS A 234 1.34 -20.56 -19.46
CA HIS A 234 2.33 -20.45 -20.52
C HIS A 234 3.02 -21.80 -20.83
N ASP A 235 3.22 -22.68 -19.84
CA ASP A 235 3.68 -24.06 -20.09
C ASP A 235 2.68 -24.87 -20.94
N ILE A 236 1.38 -24.65 -20.77
CA ILE A 236 0.33 -25.28 -21.60
C ILE A 236 0.42 -24.78 -23.05
N ILE A 237 0.67 -23.48 -23.24
CA ILE A 237 0.87 -22.89 -24.58
C ILE A 237 2.12 -23.50 -25.23
N ARG A 238 3.22 -23.67 -24.48
CA ARG A 238 4.42 -24.35 -24.97
C ARG A 238 4.10 -25.75 -25.48
N GLN A 239 3.39 -26.56 -24.69
CA GLN A 239 2.98 -27.92 -25.09
C GLN A 239 2.12 -27.91 -26.36
N LYS A 240 1.18 -26.97 -26.49
CA LYS A 240 0.39 -26.81 -27.72
C LYS A 240 1.28 -26.51 -28.94
N MET A 241 2.29 -25.65 -28.79
CA MET A 241 3.24 -25.31 -29.86
C MET A 241 4.12 -26.50 -30.24
N GLU A 242 4.56 -27.32 -29.27
CA GLU A 242 5.27 -28.58 -29.52
C GLU A 242 4.42 -29.55 -30.36
N HIS A 243 3.12 -29.67 -30.05
CA HIS A 243 2.19 -30.48 -30.84
C HIS A 243 1.98 -29.95 -32.26
N ILE A 244 1.96 -28.63 -32.45
CA ILE A 244 1.89 -28.02 -33.79
C ILE A 244 3.16 -28.31 -34.59
N ALA A 245 4.34 -28.19 -33.95
CA ALA A 245 5.62 -28.51 -34.58
C ALA A 245 5.68 -29.99 -35.01
N ALA A 246 5.25 -30.90 -34.14
CA ALA A 246 5.19 -32.33 -34.45
C ALA A 246 4.25 -32.62 -35.63
N ALA A 247 3.04 -32.03 -35.65
CA ALA A 247 2.10 -32.20 -36.76
C ALA A 247 2.63 -31.61 -38.09
N ASN A 248 3.34 -30.49 -38.02
CA ASN A 248 4.03 -29.91 -39.19
C ASN A 248 5.13 -30.85 -39.69
N GLU A 249 5.92 -31.44 -38.80
CA GLU A 249 6.99 -32.37 -39.14
C GLU A 249 6.41 -33.63 -39.81
N ASP A 250 5.33 -34.19 -39.26
CA ASP A 250 4.59 -35.29 -39.90
C ASP A 250 4.11 -34.90 -41.31
N THR A 251 3.70 -33.64 -41.52
CA THR A 251 3.29 -33.14 -42.84
C THR A 251 4.47 -33.05 -43.80
N VAL A 252 5.63 -32.58 -43.33
CA VAL A 252 6.91 -32.55 -44.08
C VAL A 252 7.32 -33.96 -44.47
N ASP A 253 7.32 -34.90 -43.55
CA ASP A 253 7.64 -36.31 -43.79
C ASP A 253 6.71 -36.94 -44.81
N ASN A 254 5.40 -36.70 -44.69
CA ASN A 254 4.42 -37.21 -45.63
C ASN A 254 4.59 -36.60 -47.03
N LEU A 255 4.93 -35.31 -47.12
CA LEU A 255 5.25 -34.64 -48.38
C LEU A 255 6.52 -35.21 -49.03
N GLN A 256 7.57 -35.47 -48.25
CA GLN A 256 8.82 -36.06 -48.74
C GLN A 256 8.63 -37.51 -49.20
N ARG A 257 7.88 -38.32 -48.44
CA ARG A 257 7.50 -39.69 -48.82
C ARG A 257 6.71 -39.69 -50.12
N PHE A 258 5.71 -38.79 -50.22
CA PHE A 258 4.91 -38.65 -51.43
C PHE A 258 5.76 -38.25 -52.66
N SER A 259 6.70 -37.30 -52.51
CA SER A 259 7.66 -36.93 -53.55
C SER A 259 8.56 -38.10 -53.97
N SER A 260 8.95 -38.96 -53.03
CA SER A 260 9.77 -40.14 -53.32
C SER A 260 9.02 -41.23 -54.09
N THR A 261 7.70 -41.33 -53.91
CA THR A 261 6.82 -42.29 -54.60
C THR A 261 6.19 -41.75 -55.89
N LEU A 262 6.45 -40.48 -56.22
CA LEU A 262 5.74 -39.74 -57.28
C LEU A 262 5.97 -40.33 -58.68
N GLU A 263 7.12 -40.96 -58.90
CA GLU A 263 7.44 -41.66 -60.16
C GLU A 263 6.57 -42.91 -60.40
N HIS A 264 5.95 -43.47 -59.35
CA HIS A 264 5.19 -44.73 -59.39
C HIS A 264 3.70 -44.55 -59.06
N SER A 265 3.25 -43.31 -58.82
CA SER A 265 1.90 -42.98 -58.37
C SER A 265 0.94 -42.68 -59.53
N ASP A 266 -0.33 -43.06 -59.42
CA ASP A 266 -1.36 -42.76 -60.42
C ASP A 266 -1.71 -41.26 -60.41
N GLU A 267 -1.99 -40.67 -61.59
CA GLU A 267 -2.27 -39.24 -61.78
C GLU A 267 -3.50 -38.80 -60.95
N LEU A 268 -4.46 -39.71 -60.76
CA LEU A 268 -5.64 -39.47 -59.92
C LEU A 268 -5.30 -39.35 -58.43
N GLU A 269 -4.32 -40.10 -57.95
CA GLU A 269 -3.87 -40.09 -56.56
C GLU A 269 -3.09 -38.80 -56.25
N CYS A 270 -2.23 -38.38 -57.17
CA CYS A 270 -1.54 -37.09 -57.09
C CYS A 270 -2.50 -35.90 -57.04
N LYS A 271 -3.57 -35.92 -57.86
CA LYS A 271 -4.60 -34.87 -57.85
C LYS A 271 -5.37 -34.81 -56.54
N LYS A 272 -5.70 -35.95 -55.93
CA LYS A 272 -6.37 -36.00 -54.63
C LYS A 272 -5.48 -35.43 -53.53
N TYR A 273 -4.21 -35.82 -53.51
CA TYR A 273 -3.26 -35.36 -52.51
C TYR A 273 -3.02 -33.83 -52.60
N MET A 274 -2.82 -33.32 -53.81
CA MET A 274 -2.66 -31.89 -54.09
C MET A 274 -3.91 -31.06 -53.77
N ALA A 275 -5.11 -31.64 -53.86
CA ALA A 275 -6.35 -30.95 -53.50
C ALA A 275 -6.52 -30.81 -51.97
N ILE A 276 -5.94 -31.73 -51.18
CA ILE A 276 -6.05 -31.74 -49.71
C ILE A 276 -5.01 -30.81 -49.07
N LEU A 277 -3.84 -30.64 -49.70
CA LEU A 277 -2.72 -29.89 -49.15
C LEU A 277 -3.03 -28.44 -48.74
N PRO A 278 -3.80 -27.65 -49.53
CA PRO A 278 -4.20 -26.30 -49.11
C PRO A 278 -5.09 -26.31 -47.86
N MET A 279 -5.91 -27.34 -47.69
CA MET A 279 -6.77 -27.50 -46.51
C MET A 279 -5.94 -27.82 -45.27
N VAL A 280 -4.92 -28.69 -45.40
CA VAL A 280 -3.95 -28.96 -44.32
C VAL A 280 -3.19 -27.69 -43.95
N ALA A 281 -2.62 -26.99 -44.93
CA ALA A 281 -1.92 -25.72 -44.68
C ALA A 281 -2.82 -24.68 -43.98
N LYS A 282 -4.09 -24.60 -44.35
CA LYS A 282 -5.07 -23.72 -43.69
C LYS A 282 -5.33 -24.12 -42.23
N ILE A 283 -5.47 -25.41 -41.94
CA ILE A 283 -5.64 -25.91 -40.56
C ILE A 283 -4.42 -25.56 -39.72
N HIS A 284 -3.22 -25.79 -40.23
CA HIS A 284 -1.97 -25.50 -39.53
C HIS A 284 -1.82 -24.00 -39.27
N ARG A 285 -2.10 -23.16 -40.27
CA ARG A 285 -2.15 -21.70 -40.10
C ARG A 285 -3.10 -21.29 -38.98
N ASN A 286 -4.34 -21.79 -39.00
CA ASN A 286 -5.33 -21.43 -37.99
C ASN A 286 -4.89 -21.84 -36.57
N LYS A 287 -4.25 -23.00 -36.42
CA LYS A 287 -3.70 -23.45 -35.13
C LYS A 287 -2.57 -22.55 -34.64
N ILE A 288 -1.68 -22.13 -35.54
CA ILE A 288 -0.58 -21.19 -35.22
C ILE A 288 -1.16 -19.82 -34.84
N GLU A 289 -2.13 -19.31 -35.60
CA GLU A 289 -2.76 -18.01 -35.36
C GLU A 289 -3.49 -18.00 -33.99
N TYR A 290 -4.25 -19.06 -33.69
CA TYR A 290 -4.89 -19.21 -32.38
C TYR A 290 -3.88 -19.29 -31.22
N SER A 291 -2.81 -20.09 -31.38
CA SER A 291 -1.79 -20.24 -30.32
C SER A 291 -1.00 -18.94 -30.10
N LYS A 292 -0.81 -18.16 -31.17
CA LYS A 292 -0.21 -16.82 -31.09
C LYS A 292 -1.09 -15.89 -30.24
N ASP A 293 -2.39 -15.83 -30.50
CA ASP A 293 -3.32 -14.98 -29.75
C ASP A 293 -3.36 -15.38 -28.26
N GLU A 294 -3.38 -16.68 -27.95
CA GLU A 294 -3.27 -17.17 -26.56
C GLU A 294 -1.96 -16.75 -25.89
N CYS A 295 -0.84 -16.78 -26.63
CA CYS A 295 0.48 -16.36 -26.13
C CYS A 295 0.52 -14.86 -25.83
N GLU A 296 0.03 -14.04 -26.76
CA GLU A 296 -0.05 -12.58 -26.57
C GLU A 296 -0.93 -12.22 -25.36
N GLN A 297 -2.06 -12.90 -25.19
CA GLN A 297 -2.95 -12.67 -24.04
C GLN A 297 -2.30 -13.06 -22.72
N ALA A 298 -1.60 -14.21 -22.67
CA ALA A 298 -0.88 -14.66 -21.48
C ALA A 298 0.26 -13.68 -21.11
N LEU A 299 1.05 -13.24 -22.09
CA LEU A 299 2.12 -12.26 -21.88
C LEU A 299 1.60 -10.93 -21.35
N ASN A 300 0.50 -10.43 -21.91
CA ASN A 300 -0.13 -9.20 -21.42
C ASN A 300 -0.63 -9.32 -19.99
N SER A 301 -1.19 -10.49 -19.63
CA SER A 301 -1.65 -10.78 -18.26
C SER A 301 -0.47 -10.80 -17.28
N ILE A 302 0.61 -11.51 -17.63
CA ILE A 302 1.86 -11.54 -16.86
C ILE A 302 2.42 -10.13 -16.66
N MET A 303 2.48 -9.32 -17.72
CA MET A 303 3.01 -7.96 -17.65
C MET A 303 2.15 -7.05 -16.76
N SER A 304 0.82 -7.22 -16.79
CA SER A 304 -0.09 -6.48 -15.92
C SER A 304 0.15 -6.81 -14.44
N GLU A 305 0.25 -8.11 -14.11
CA GLU A 305 0.50 -8.54 -12.73
C GLU A 305 1.88 -8.11 -12.22
N LEU A 306 2.92 -8.17 -13.06
CA LEU A 306 4.25 -7.68 -12.71
C LEU A 306 4.27 -6.18 -12.40
N LYS A 307 3.49 -5.38 -13.13
CA LYS A 307 3.34 -3.94 -12.84
C LYS A 307 2.66 -3.71 -11.50
N GLN A 308 1.60 -4.46 -11.20
CA GLN A 308 0.90 -4.34 -9.92
C GLN A 308 1.81 -4.70 -8.75
N ILE A 309 2.56 -5.80 -8.87
CA ILE A 309 3.56 -6.21 -7.87
C ILE A 309 4.62 -5.12 -7.69
N LEU A 310 5.11 -4.50 -8.76
CA LEU A 310 6.09 -3.41 -8.66
C LEU A 310 5.54 -2.20 -7.89
N GLU A 311 4.29 -1.81 -8.17
CA GLU A 311 3.61 -0.72 -7.46
C GLU A 311 3.46 -1.04 -5.97
N ASP A 312 2.96 -2.24 -5.63
CA ASP A 312 2.78 -2.67 -4.24
C ASP A 312 4.13 -2.76 -3.51
N THR A 313 5.19 -3.28 -4.17
CA THR A 313 6.54 -3.36 -3.59
C THR A 313 7.14 -2.01 -3.31
N THR A 314 6.98 -1.07 -4.24
CA THR A 314 7.48 0.30 -4.07
C THR A 314 6.83 0.93 -2.85
N TYR A 315 5.54 0.69 -2.64
CA TYR A 315 4.83 1.16 -1.47
C TYR A 315 5.31 0.50 -0.16
N LEU A 316 5.48 -0.83 -0.14
CA LEU A 316 6.04 -1.55 1.02
C LEU A 316 7.43 -1.00 1.41
N SER A 317 8.22 -0.58 0.43
CA SER A 317 9.53 0.02 0.68
C SER A 317 9.45 1.40 1.36
N VAL A 318 8.45 2.21 1.02
CA VAL A 318 8.17 3.50 1.67
C VAL A 318 7.65 3.28 3.08
N PHE A 319 6.73 2.33 3.26
CA PHE A 319 6.22 1.96 4.58
C PHE A 319 7.34 1.61 5.57
N ARG A 320 8.36 0.87 5.10
CA ARG A 320 9.53 0.53 5.93
C ARG A 320 10.20 1.76 6.53
N ILE A 321 10.28 2.86 5.76
CA ILE A 321 10.92 4.11 6.19
C ILE A 321 10.07 4.79 7.27
N ASP A 322 8.75 4.88 7.05
CA ASP A 322 7.84 5.53 8.00
C ASP A 322 7.74 4.75 9.31
N PHE A 323 7.72 3.42 9.24
CA PHE A 323 7.61 2.57 10.42
C PHE A 323 8.91 2.49 11.24
N TYR A 324 10.06 2.55 10.57
CA TYR A 324 11.35 2.67 11.26
C TYR A 324 11.42 3.94 12.11
N ASN A 325 10.84 5.05 11.64
CA ASN A 325 10.79 6.26 12.44
C ASN A 325 9.86 6.11 13.67
N TYR A 326 8.75 5.37 13.55
CA TYR A 326 7.83 5.15 14.68
C TYR A 326 8.45 4.32 15.82
N LEU A 327 9.25 3.29 15.51
CA LEU A 327 9.82 2.40 16.55
C LEU A 327 11.03 2.98 17.29
N PHE A 328 11.66 4.03 16.75
CA PHE A 328 12.92 4.57 17.27
C PHE A 328 12.81 6.01 17.82
N TYR A 329 11.59 6.55 17.89
CA TYR A 329 11.23 7.72 18.68
C TYR A 329 10.40 7.28 19.91
#